data_AF-A0A2A5DME2-F1
#
_entry.id   AF-A0A2A5DME2-F1
#
_cell.length_a   1.000
_cell.length_b   1.000
_cell.length_c   1.000
_cell.angle_alpha   90.00
_cell.angle_beta   90.00
_cell.angle_gamma   90.00
#
_symmetry.space_group_name_H-M   'P 1'
#
loop_
_entity.id
_entity.type
_entity.pdbx_description
1 polymer ?
#
loop_
_entity_poly.entity_id
_entity_poly.type
_entity_poly.pdbx_seq_one_letter_code
_entity_poly.pdbx_strand_id
1 'polypeptide(L)'
;MKIVFIMKENIEKYIELDKKGYIPAPDETVEQFEKRVSAIKKLKEDVESQIAEKGFYQIEDLKYDKEELIPIDVLLECQNQSKDKYSFIMDYPPSFFSSSGMLFYHGGGAITFEDEDGIYLKDGLFTIFQLRKHFLKNIKYWIYSRNEIISHEVCHVARGPFKAVNYEEYFAYMTSSSGFRKWFGPALWRGIDMTILMLMLLIIFCAQGYVFYTQSNNLIYFGSWAPFSLYLAYLAMRSYSSRSKINRLREKIKSTYSNCLETVDSILFRMTDQEIIEGSASSNLEKFIEEKNDLRWQIIKARFINFS
;
A
#
# COMPACT_ATOMS: atom_id res chain seq x y z
N MET A 1 28.24 -3.96 13.68
CA MET A 1 26.84 -4.43 13.57
C MET A 1 26.83 -5.89 14.03
N LYS A 2 26.28 -6.20 15.21
CA LYS A 2 26.23 -7.59 15.69
C LYS A 2 25.18 -8.34 14.87
N ILE A 3 25.61 -9.36 14.14
CA ILE A 3 24.71 -10.29 13.44
C ILE A 3 23.95 -11.05 14.53
N VAL A 4 22.68 -10.68 14.76
CA VAL A 4 21.80 -11.44 15.64
C VAL A 4 21.23 -12.57 14.81
N PHE A 5 21.82 -13.76 14.95
CA PHE A 5 21.21 -14.99 14.47
C PHE A 5 20.01 -15.28 15.37
N ILE A 6 18.80 -15.17 14.83
CA ILE A 6 17.58 -15.49 15.58
C ILE A 6 17.54 -17.01 15.74
N MET A 7 17.50 -17.49 16.98
CA MET A 7 17.33 -18.92 17.25
C MET A 7 16.04 -19.43 16.60
N LYS A 8 16.03 -20.68 16.14
CA LYS A 8 14.92 -21.27 15.36
C LYS A 8 13.56 -21.19 16.06
N GLU A 9 13.51 -21.19 17.39
CA GLU A 9 12.26 -21.02 18.15
C GLU A 9 11.71 -19.57 18.10
N ASN A 10 12.58 -18.58 17.91
CA ASN A 10 12.18 -17.17 17.82
C ASN A 10 11.68 -16.80 16.40
N ILE A 11 12.08 -17.51 15.34
CA ILE A 11 11.64 -17.17 13.98
C ILE A 11 10.16 -17.48 13.76
N GLU A 12 9.61 -18.52 14.39
CA GLU A 12 8.20 -18.90 14.29
C GLU A 12 7.28 -17.79 14.79
N LYS A 13 7.64 -17.17 15.91
CA LYS A 13 6.94 -15.98 16.44
C LYS A 13 6.87 -14.86 15.40
N TYR A 14 7.97 -14.59 14.71
CA TYR A 14 8.01 -13.52 13.70
C TYR A 14 7.30 -13.90 12.40
N ILE A 15 7.28 -15.18 12.03
CA ILE A 15 6.47 -15.70 10.92
C ILE A 15 4.97 -15.48 11.19
N GLU A 16 4.51 -15.72 12.43
CA GLU A 16 3.11 -15.48 12.81
C GLU A 16 2.77 -13.98 12.79
N LEU A 17 3.70 -13.11 13.18
CA LEU A 17 3.53 -11.66 13.06
C LEU A 17 3.46 -11.23 11.59
N ASP A 18 4.32 -11.77 10.72
CA ASP A 18 4.31 -11.49 9.28
C ASP A 18 3.03 -11.99 8.58
N LYS A 19 2.49 -13.15 9.00
CA LYS A 19 1.15 -13.63 8.57
C LYS A 19 0.04 -12.64 8.91
N LYS A 20 0.21 -11.89 10.00
CA LYS A 20 -0.72 -10.85 10.45
C LYS A 20 -0.46 -9.47 9.82
N GLY A 21 0.47 -9.35 8.88
CA GLY A 21 0.83 -8.09 8.24
C GLY A 21 1.73 -7.19 9.07
N TYR A 22 2.35 -7.69 10.15
CA TYR A 22 3.43 -6.98 10.84
C TYR A 22 4.75 -7.28 10.16
N ILE A 23 5.13 -6.44 9.20
CA ILE A 23 6.36 -6.62 8.43
C ILE A 23 7.47 -5.76 9.07
N PRO A 24 8.65 -6.32 9.38
CA PRO A 24 9.77 -5.53 9.89
C PRO A 24 10.27 -4.53 8.85
N ALA A 25 10.60 -3.32 9.26
CA ALA A 25 11.18 -2.31 8.39
C ALA A 25 12.61 -2.73 7.93
N PRO A 26 13.15 -2.11 6.87
CA PRO A 26 14.55 -2.30 6.50
C PRO A 26 15.45 -1.91 7.67
N ASP A 27 16.43 -2.77 7.99
CA ASP A 27 17.39 -2.58 9.07
C ASP A 27 16.77 -2.43 10.49
N GLU A 28 15.49 -2.74 10.67
CA GLU A 28 14.83 -2.72 11.98
C GLU A 28 15.38 -3.83 12.87
N THR A 29 15.83 -3.47 14.07
CA THR A 29 16.26 -4.47 15.06
C THR A 29 15.05 -5.22 15.63
N VAL A 30 15.31 -6.40 16.18
CA VAL A 30 14.27 -7.18 16.87
C VAL A 30 13.57 -6.36 17.96
N GLU A 31 14.32 -5.64 18.79
CA GLU A 31 13.78 -4.81 19.87
C GLU A 31 12.89 -3.67 19.34
N GLN A 32 13.31 -3.00 18.26
CA GLN A 32 12.54 -1.96 17.61
C GLN A 32 11.24 -2.51 17.02
N PHE A 33 11.32 -3.65 16.34
CA PHE A 33 10.17 -4.33 15.77
C PHE A 33 9.15 -4.73 16.84
N GLU A 34 9.60 -5.36 17.93
CA GLU A 34 8.72 -5.77 19.03
C GLU A 34 8.09 -4.58 19.75
N LYS A 35 8.84 -3.49 19.95
CA LYS A 35 8.32 -2.25 20.51
C LYS A 35 7.19 -1.69 19.63
N ARG A 36 7.41 -1.62 18.32
CA ARG A 36 6.42 -1.13 17.35
C ARG A 36 5.17 -2.00 17.30
N VAL A 37 5.33 -3.32 17.26
CA VAL A 37 4.20 -4.28 17.28
C VAL A 37 3.38 -4.11 18.57
N SER A 38 4.04 -3.95 19.71
CA SER A 38 3.38 -3.75 21.00
C SER A 38 2.63 -2.41 21.05
N ALA A 39 3.22 -1.35 20.49
CA ALA A 39 2.58 -0.04 20.38
C ALA A 39 1.29 -0.12 19.52
N ILE A 40 1.34 -0.78 18.37
CA ILE A 40 0.16 -0.96 17.49
C ILE A 40 -0.96 -1.72 18.20
N LYS A 41 -0.63 -2.80 18.92
CA LYS A 41 -1.62 -3.59 19.67
C LYS A 41 -2.29 -2.78 20.77
N LYS A 42 -1.48 -2.06 21.57
CA LYS A 42 -1.99 -1.17 22.61
C LYS A 42 -2.90 -0.09 22.02
N LEU A 43 -2.54 0.45 20.87
CA LEU A 43 -3.34 1.45 20.18
C LEU A 43 -4.71 0.94 19.77
N LYS A 44 -4.78 -0.30 19.26
CA LYS A 44 -6.04 -0.98 18.98
C LYS A 44 -6.89 -1.11 20.26
N GLU A 45 -6.30 -1.63 21.33
CA GLU A 45 -6.98 -1.81 22.63
C GLU A 45 -7.50 -0.48 23.19
N ASP A 46 -6.72 0.60 23.08
CA ASP A 46 -7.11 1.95 23.50
C ASP A 46 -8.33 2.46 22.71
N VAL A 47 -8.36 2.23 21.39
CA VAL A 47 -9.49 2.63 20.52
C VAL A 47 -10.74 1.82 20.88
N GLU A 48 -10.61 0.50 21.02
CA GLU A 48 -11.71 -0.39 21.38
C GLU A 48 -12.29 -0.04 22.76
N SER A 49 -11.43 0.24 23.75
CA SER A 49 -11.83 0.62 25.10
C SER A 49 -12.58 1.96 25.11
N GLN A 50 -12.09 2.96 24.37
CA GLN A 50 -12.78 4.26 24.26
C GLN A 50 -14.16 4.14 23.61
N ILE A 51 -14.30 3.33 22.56
CA ILE A 51 -15.60 3.07 21.92
C ILE A 51 -16.54 2.35 22.89
N ALA A 52 -16.03 1.40 23.68
CA ALA A 52 -16.81 0.66 24.65
C ALA A 52 -17.33 1.57 25.78
N GLU A 53 -16.50 2.49 26.28
CA GLU A 53 -16.84 3.39 27.39
C GLU A 53 -17.70 4.59 26.97
N LYS A 54 -17.32 5.26 25.86
CA LYS A 54 -17.92 6.54 25.45
C LYS A 54 -18.92 6.42 24.31
N GLY A 55 -18.94 5.28 23.61
CA GLY A 55 -19.76 5.06 22.41
C GLY A 55 -19.20 5.70 21.14
N PHE A 56 -18.03 6.34 21.20
CA PHE A 56 -17.36 6.92 20.04
C PHE A 56 -15.84 7.00 20.27
N TYR A 57 -15.08 7.07 19.18
CA TYR A 57 -13.66 7.40 19.17
C TYR A 57 -13.47 8.75 18.47
N GLN A 58 -12.64 9.61 19.03
CA GLN A 58 -12.30 10.89 18.40
C GLN A 58 -10.79 11.04 18.33
N ILE A 59 -10.31 11.41 17.16
CA ILE A 59 -8.92 11.81 16.93
C ILE A 59 -8.92 13.05 16.05
N GLU A 60 -8.19 14.08 16.47
CA GLU A 60 -8.19 15.39 15.82
C GLU A 60 -9.64 15.88 15.58
N ASP A 61 -9.96 16.26 14.34
CA ASP A 61 -11.29 16.72 13.91
C ASP A 61 -12.22 15.56 13.46
N LEU A 62 -11.76 14.31 13.55
CA LEU A 62 -12.51 13.14 13.12
C LEU A 62 -13.17 12.43 14.31
N LYS A 63 -14.49 12.30 14.24
CA LYS A 63 -15.30 11.53 15.20
C LYS A 63 -15.88 10.29 14.51
N TYR A 64 -15.69 9.15 15.15
CA TYR A 64 -16.19 7.85 14.71
C TYR A 64 -17.13 7.27 15.77
N ASP A 65 -18.40 7.14 15.44
CA ASP A 65 -19.38 6.55 16.34
C ASP A 65 -19.29 5.01 16.34
N LYS A 66 -19.70 4.37 17.44
CA LYS A 66 -19.67 2.90 17.58
C LYS A 66 -20.42 2.17 16.47
N GLU A 67 -21.51 2.74 15.97
CA GLU A 67 -22.32 2.18 14.89
C GLU A 67 -21.61 2.21 13.54
N GLU A 68 -20.55 3.02 13.41
CA GLU A 68 -19.71 3.08 12.22
C GLU A 68 -18.59 2.04 12.25
N LEU A 69 -18.34 1.36 13.37
CA LEU A 69 -17.27 0.36 13.47
C LEU A 69 -17.49 -0.78 12.47
N ILE A 70 -16.48 -1.09 11.67
CA ILE A 70 -16.48 -2.24 10.77
C ILE A 70 -16.25 -3.50 11.62
N PRO A 71 -17.19 -4.47 11.59
CA PRO A 71 -17.00 -5.74 12.29
C PRO A 71 -15.75 -6.48 11.79
N ILE A 72 -15.04 -7.15 12.71
CA ILE A 72 -13.77 -7.81 12.41
C ILE A 72 -13.91 -8.91 11.35
N ASP A 73 -15.01 -9.65 11.36
CA ASP A 73 -15.36 -10.67 10.36
C ASP A 73 -15.47 -10.06 8.96
N VAL A 74 -16.12 -8.89 8.83
CA VAL A 74 -16.21 -8.16 7.56
C VAL A 74 -14.83 -7.69 7.10
N LEU A 75 -14.01 -7.18 8.01
CA LEU A 75 -12.64 -6.76 7.70
C LEU A 75 -11.80 -7.93 7.18
N LEU A 76 -11.90 -9.10 7.81
CA LEU A 76 -11.15 -10.30 7.42
C LEU A 76 -11.63 -10.89 6.09
N GLU A 77 -12.95 -10.95 5.87
CA GLU A 77 -13.55 -11.44 4.61
C GLU A 77 -13.10 -10.61 3.39
N CYS A 78 -12.95 -9.30 3.59
CA CYS A 78 -12.59 -8.37 2.53
C CYS A 78 -11.11 -8.44 2.09
N GLN A 79 -10.29 -9.27 2.74
CA GLN A 79 -8.85 -9.38 2.50
C GLN A 79 -8.43 -10.61 1.67
N ASN A 80 -9.37 -11.31 1.04
CA ASN A 80 -9.03 -12.50 0.23
C ASN A 80 -7.99 -12.19 -0.87
N GLN A 81 -8.06 -11.02 -1.51
CA GLN A 81 -7.13 -10.67 -2.58
C GLN A 81 -5.70 -10.43 -2.07
N SER A 82 -5.54 -9.74 -0.93
CA SER A 82 -4.22 -9.55 -0.32
C SER A 82 -3.69 -10.86 0.28
N LYS A 83 -4.56 -11.67 0.88
CA LYS A 83 -4.22 -13.01 1.39
C LYS A 83 -3.68 -13.91 0.28
N ASP A 84 -4.42 -14.07 -0.80
CA ASP A 84 -4.07 -14.99 -1.88
C ASP A 84 -2.79 -14.56 -2.60
N LYS A 85 -2.55 -13.25 -2.67
CA LYS A 85 -1.42 -12.70 -3.43
C LYS A 85 -0.15 -12.52 -2.62
N TYR A 86 -0.29 -12.10 -1.37
CA TYR A 86 0.82 -11.66 -0.52
C TYR A 86 0.94 -12.44 0.79
N SER A 87 0.06 -13.44 0.99
CA SER A 87 0.07 -14.35 2.13
C SER A 87 -0.04 -13.63 3.47
N PHE A 88 -0.90 -12.62 3.62
CA PHE A 88 -1.14 -12.00 4.93
C PHE A 88 -2.60 -11.59 5.12
N ILE A 89 -3.02 -11.48 6.38
CA ILE A 89 -4.33 -10.96 6.78
C ILE A 89 -4.15 -10.10 8.03
N MET A 90 -4.69 -8.89 8.02
CA MET A 90 -4.60 -7.94 9.13
C MET A 90 -5.89 -7.90 9.94
N ASP A 91 -5.74 -7.93 11.27
CA ASP A 91 -6.85 -7.87 12.22
C ASP A 91 -6.74 -6.67 13.17
N TYR A 92 -5.77 -5.79 12.96
CA TYR A 92 -5.39 -4.75 13.93
C TYR A 92 -5.77 -3.30 13.60
N PRO A 93 -5.92 -2.86 12.33
CA PRO A 93 -6.30 -1.47 12.07
C PRO A 93 -7.75 -1.21 12.51
N PRO A 94 -8.00 -0.22 13.39
CA PRO A 94 -9.35 0.26 13.63
C PRO A 94 -9.99 0.72 12.32
N SER A 95 -11.22 0.27 12.09
CA SER A 95 -11.87 0.38 10.78
C SER A 95 -13.30 0.91 10.93
N PHE A 96 -13.68 1.93 10.15
CA PHE A 96 -14.97 2.61 10.28
C PHE A 96 -15.64 2.90 8.94
N PHE A 97 -16.96 2.75 8.88
CA PHE A 97 -17.84 3.20 7.80
C PHE A 97 -18.24 4.67 7.97
N SER A 98 -17.27 5.58 7.86
CA SER A 98 -17.50 7.02 7.96
C SER A 98 -17.29 7.76 6.63
N SER A 99 -18.11 8.80 6.40
CA SER A 99 -17.94 9.72 5.26
C SER A 99 -17.41 11.08 5.65
N SER A 100 -17.04 11.26 6.93
CA SER A 100 -16.48 12.52 7.42
C SER A 100 -15.21 12.88 6.65
N GLY A 101 -15.08 14.14 6.21
CA GLY A 101 -13.93 14.61 5.44
C GLY A 101 -13.76 14.03 4.02
N MET A 102 -14.66 13.15 3.55
CA MET A 102 -14.54 12.52 2.23
C MET A 102 -15.36 13.21 1.15
N LEU A 103 -14.69 13.60 0.06
CA LEU A 103 -15.35 14.02 -1.17
C LEU A 103 -16.17 12.90 -1.79
N PHE A 104 -17.22 13.26 -2.54
CA PHE A 104 -18.22 12.30 -3.03
C PHE A 104 -17.65 11.16 -3.89
N TYR A 105 -16.51 11.37 -4.55
CA TYR A 105 -15.86 10.36 -5.40
C TYR A 105 -14.87 9.47 -4.64
N HIS A 106 -14.56 9.76 -3.37
CA HIS A 106 -13.73 8.90 -2.52
C HIS A 106 -14.52 7.72 -1.97
N GLY A 107 -14.00 6.50 -2.15
CA GLY A 107 -14.58 5.27 -1.62
C GLY A 107 -14.11 4.95 -0.20
N GLY A 108 -12.86 5.25 0.12
CA GLY A 108 -12.24 4.96 1.41
C GLY A 108 -10.74 5.27 1.35
N GLY A 109 -10.04 5.05 2.46
CA GLY A 109 -8.60 5.21 2.56
C GLY A 109 -8.07 4.80 3.94
N ALA A 110 -6.79 4.47 3.97
CA ALA A 110 -5.98 4.38 5.18
C ALA A 110 -5.47 5.77 5.57
N ILE A 111 -5.80 6.22 6.78
CA ILE A 111 -5.31 7.48 7.35
C ILE A 111 -4.24 7.13 8.36
N THR A 112 -2.98 7.37 7.99
CA THR A 112 -1.83 7.17 8.89
C THR A 112 -1.48 8.50 9.54
N PHE A 113 -1.31 8.47 10.85
CA PHE A 113 -1.06 9.65 11.68
C PHE A 113 0.43 9.76 12.01
N GLU A 114 1.07 10.79 11.48
CA GLU A 114 2.49 11.12 11.66
C GLU A 114 2.63 12.53 12.24
N ASP A 115 3.63 12.72 13.11
CA ASP A 115 4.04 14.03 13.62
C ASP A 115 4.81 14.84 12.54
N GLU A 116 5.09 16.12 12.78
CA GLU A 116 5.81 17.02 11.86
C GLU A 116 7.19 16.48 11.44
N ASP A 117 7.84 15.71 12.32
CA ASP A 117 9.12 15.04 12.06
C ASP A 117 8.97 13.71 11.27
N GLY A 118 7.77 13.35 10.84
CA GLY A 118 7.48 12.08 10.15
C GLY A 118 7.63 10.85 11.06
N ILE A 119 7.50 11.07 12.37
CA ILE A 119 7.47 10.04 13.41
C ILE A 119 6.01 9.66 13.65
N TYR A 120 5.69 8.37 13.59
CA TYR A 120 4.31 7.94 13.80
C TYR A 120 3.79 8.34 15.18
N LEU A 121 2.58 8.88 15.24
CA LEU A 121 1.95 9.28 16.49
C LEU A 121 1.76 8.06 17.41
N LYS A 122 2.01 8.25 18.71
CA LYS A 122 1.96 7.22 19.78
C LYS A 122 2.95 6.06 19.61
N ASP A 123 4.18 6.33 19.15
CA ASP A 123 5.30 5.37 19.08
C ASP A 123 5.04 4.14 18.18
N GLY A 124 4.01 4.16 17.33
CA GLY A 124 3.65 3.05 16.44
C GLY A 124 2.91 3.55 15.21
N LEU A 125 2.95 2.79 14.12
CA LEU A 125 2.25 3.10 12.86
C LEU A 125 0.74 3.13 13.10
N PHE A 126 0.21 4.28 13.52
CA PHE A 126 -1.20 4.44 13.82
C PHE A 126 -1.96 4.73 12.54
N THR A 127 -2.75 3.76 12.11
CA THR A 127 -3.56 3.88 10.91
C THR A 127 -5.00 3.52 11.20
N ILE A 128 -5.92 4.36 10.73
CA ILE A 128 -7.36 4.09 10.74
C ILE A 128 -7.81 3.81 9.31
N PHE A 129 -8.61 2.76 9.13
CA PHE A 129 -9.35 2.55 7.88
C PHE A 129 -10.65 3.31 7.94
N GLN A 130 -10.82 4.23 7.00
CA GLN A 130 -12.08 4.91 6.80
C GLN A 130 -12.67 4.49 5.46
N LEU A 131 -13.87 3.93 5.47
CA LEU A 131 -14.64 3.58 4.28
C LEU A 131 -15.92 4.41 4.25
N ARG A 132 -16.36 4.83 3.06
CA ARG A 132 -17.59 5.60 2.90
C ARG A 132 -18.79 4.88 3.54
N LYS A 133 -19.64 5.61 4.27
CA LYS A 133 -20.82 5.10 5.00
C LYS A 133 -21.80 4.29 4.14
N HIS A 134 -21.81 4.52 2.82
CA HIS A 134 -22.57 3.71 1.87
C HIS A 134 -22.23 2.20 1.95
N PHE A 135 -20.97 1.86 2.29
CA PHE A 135 -20.51 0.49 2.41
C PHE A 135 -21.06 -0.28 3.61
N LEU A 136 -21.73 0.42 4.54
CA LEU A 136 -22.48 -0.19 5.64
C LEU A 136 -23.63 -1.06 5.12
N LYS A 137 -24.31 -0.62 4.07
CA LYS A 137 -25.49 -1.29 3.50
C LYS A 137 -25.22 -1.98 2.17
N ASN A 138 -24.19 -1.56 1.44
CA ASN A 138 -23.92 -2.02 0.08
C ASN A 138 -22.46 -2.47 -0.06
N ILE A 139 -22.19 -3.50 -0.86
CA ILE A 139 -20.81 -3.96 -1.10
C ILE A 139 -20.10 -3.05 -2.13
N LYS A 140 -20.85 -2.33 -2.96
CA LYS A 140 -20.32 -1.49 -4.04
C LYS A 140 -20.70 -0.03 -3.85
N TYR A 141 -19.80 0.85 -4.25
CA TYR A 141 -20.03 2.29 -4.39
C TYR A 141 -19.40 2.75 -5.69
N TRP A 142 -20.24 3.17 -6.64
CA TRP A 142 -19.83 3.57 -7.99
C TRP A 142 -18.98 2.47 -8.67
N ILE A 143 -17.70 2.72 -8.95
CA ILE A 143 -16.77 1.75 -9.57
C ILE A 143 -15.97 0.93 -8.55
N TYR A 144 -16.14 1.19 -7.25
CA TYR A 144 -15.37 0.58 -6.16
C TYR A 144 -16.18 -0.50 -5.44
N SER A 145 -15.49 -1.51 -4.93
CA SER A 145 -16.07 -2.50 -4.02
C SER A 145 -15.36 -2.46 -2.67
N ARG A 146 -16.08 -2.80 -1.60
CA ARG A 146 -15.56 -2.84 -0.24
C ARG A 146 -14.32 -3.74 -0.13
N ASN A 147 -14.39 -4.93 -0.72
CA ASN A 147 -13.31 -5.91 -0.72
C ASN A 147 -12.05 -5.36 -1.38
N GLU A 148 -12.22 -4.68 -2.51
CA GLU A 148 -11.11 -4.08 -3.24
C GLU A 148 -10.46 -2.93 -2.48
N ILE A 149 -11.26 -2.05 -1.87
CA ILE A 149 -10.71 -0.95 -1.06
C ILE A 149 -9.94 -1.52 0.12
N ILE A 150 -10.54 -2.42 0.90
CA ILE A 150 -9.87 -2.99 2.07
C ILE A 150 -8.59 -3.74 1.68
N SER A 151 -8.63 -4.58 0.63
CA SER A 151 -7.44 -5.30 0.14
C SER A 151 -6.35 -4.34 -0.37
N HIS A 152 -6.72 -3.17 -0.90
CA HIS A 152 -5.78 -2.12 -1.30
C HIS A 152 -5.17 -1.43 -0.06
N GLU A 153 -6.00 -0.98 0.88
CA GLU A 153 -5.55 -0.26 2.08
C GLU A 153 -4.66 -1.11 2.99
N VAL A 154 -4.93 -2.40 3.16
CA VAL A 154 -4.05 -3.27 3.95
C VAL A 154 -2.66 -3.43 3.35
N CYS A 155 -2.52 -3.27 2.03
CA CYS A 155 -1.19 -3.26 1.41
C CYS A 155 -0.38 -2.04 1.84
N HIS A 156 -1.01 -0.87 1.93
CA HIS A 156 -0.38 0.36 2.41
C HIS A 156 0.06 0.22 3.87
N VAL A 157 -0.81 -0.28 4.75
CA VAL A 157 -0.46 -0.42 6.18
C VAL A 157 0.65 -1.45 6.40
N ALA A 158 0.56 -2.61 5.75
CA ALA A 158 1.60 -3.64 5.88
C ALA A 158 2.96 -3.16 5.36
N ARG A 159 2.98 -2.30 4.34
CA ARG A 159 4.21 -1.72 3.75
C ARG A 159 4.61 -0.36 4.32
N GLY A 160 3.79 0.25 5.16
CA GLY A 160 4.06 1.53 5.81
C GLY A 160 5.45 1.62 6.45
N PRO A 161 5.97 0.58 7.13
CA PRO A 161 7.32 0.60 7.69
C PRO A 161 8.44 0.80 6.66
N PHE A 162 8.21 0.53 5.37
CA PHE A 162 9.23 0.68 4.33
C PHE A 162 9.40 2.12 3.87
N LYS A 163 8.41 2.99 4.13
CA LYS A 163 8.30 4.33 3.51
C LYS A 163 8.58 4.28 2.00
N ALA A 164 8.14 3.18 1.37
CA ALA A 164 8.38 2.90 -0.04
C ALA A 164 7.52 3.82 -0.89
N VAL A 165 8.02 4.26 -2.04
CA VAL A 165 7.29 5.25 -2.84
C VAL A 165 6.95 4.67 -4.22
N ASN A 166 7.91 4.00 -4.88
CA ASN A 166 7.80 3.63 -6.29
C ASN A 166 6.90 2.41 -6.55
N TYR A 167 6.86 1.43 -5.63
CA TYR A 167 6.16 0.16 -5.85
C TYR A 167 5.00 -0.08 -4.88
N GLU A 168 4.77 0.80 -3.91
CA GLU A 168 3.68 0.64 -2.93
C GLU A 168 2.32 0.54 -3.61
N GLU A 169 1.99 1.54 -4.42
CA GLU A 169 0.77 1.58 -5.23
C GLU A 169 0.68 0.40 -6.21
N TYR A 170 1.83 -0.04 -6.77
CA TYR A 170 1.83 -1.24 -7.61
C TYR A 170 1.28 -2.44 -6.85
N PHE A 171 1.75 -2.70 -5.62
CA PHE A 171 1.26 -3.83 -4.84
C PHE A 171 -0.21 -3.66 -4.46
N ALA A 172 -0.60 -2.46 -4.01
CA ALA A 172 -1.97 -2.18 -3.61
C ALA A 172 -2.96 -2.36 -4.79
N TYR A 173 -2.68 -1.80 -5.97
CA TYR A 173 -3.56 -1.95 -7.15
C TYR A 173 -3.58 -3.38 -7.72
N MET A 174 -2.55 -4.17 -7.49
CA MET A 174 -2.51 -5.54 -7.96
C MET A 174 -3.48 -6.47 -7.21
N THR A 175 -4.04 -6.03 -6.09
CA THR A 175 -5.16 -6.71 -5.40
C THR A 175 -6.50 -6.53 -6.13
N SER A 176 -6.71 -5.38 -6.81
CA SER A 176 -7.94 -5.02 -7.53
C SER A 176 -8.58 -6.16 -8.35
N SER A 177 -9.90 -6.18 -8.48
CA SER A 177 -10.54 -7.09 -9.44
C SER A 177 -10.50 -6.57 -10.89
N SER A 178 -10.21 -5.28 -11.10
CA SER A 178 -10.25 -4.63 -12.41
C SER A 178 -8.88 -4.65 -13.09
N GLY A 179 -8.80 -5.24 -14.29
CA GLY A 179 -7.59 -5.21 -15.11
C GLY A 179 -7.15 -3.79 -15.48
N PHE A 180 -8.11 -2.88 -15.68
CA PHE A 180 -7.84 -1.46 -15.93
C PHE A 180 -7.11 -0.83 -14.74
N ARG A 181 -7.61 -1.03 -13.51
CA ARG A 181 -6.97 -0.46 -12.31
C ARG A 181 -5.61 -1.08 -12.03
N LYS A 182 -5.42 -2.37 -12.27
CA LYS A 182 -4.10 -3.02 -12.19
C LYS A 182 -3.06 -2.41 -13.13
N TRP A 183 -3.49 -1.89 -14.28
CA TRP A 183 -2.60 -1.36 -15.31
C TRP A 183 -2.35 0.14 -15.15
N PHE A 184 -3.41 0.93 -14.96
CA PHE A 184 -3.35 2.39 -14.90
C PHE A 184 -3.19 2.95 -13.49
N GLY A 185 -3.71 2.28 -12.47
CA GLY A 185 -3.66 2.74 -11.09
C GLY A 185 -2.23 3.05 -10.62
N PRO A 186 -1.26 2.12 -10.76
CA PRO A 186 0.12 2.35 -10.33
C PRO A 186 0.84 3.50 -11.04
N ALA A 187 0.30 4.05 -12.13
CA ALA A 187 0.97 5.13 -12.86
C ALA A 187 1.00 6.45 -12.07
N LEU A 188 0.04 6.66 -11.16
CA LEU A 188 -0.20 7.91 -10.44
C LEU A 188 0.20 7.80 -8.97
N TRP A 189 1.38 7.24 -8.71
CA TRP A 189 1.84 6.93 -7.36
C TRP A 189 2.39 8.11 -6.57
N ARG A 190 2.64 9.27 -7.20
CA ARG A 190 2.97 10.50 -6.46
C ARG A 190 1.72 11.35 -6.36
N GLY A 191 1.40 11.83 -5.15
CA GLY A 191 0.27 12.74 -4.93
C GLY A 191 0.28 13.97 -5.84
N ILE A 192 1.48 14.47 -6.21
CA ILE A 192 1.63 15.61 -7.11
C ILE A 192 1.27 15.31 -8.58
N ASP A 193 1.33 14.05 -9.02
CA ASP A 193 1.05 13.71 -10.42
C ASP A 193 -0.42 14.03 -10.78
N MET A 194 -1.35 13.78 -9.85
CA MET A 194 -2.75 14.17 -9.99
C MET A 194 -2.93 15.68 -10.05
N THR A 195 -2.24 16.42 -9.16
CA THR A 195 -2.27 17.89 -9.15
C THR A 195 -1.77 18.48 -10.46
N ILE A 196 -0.67 17.94 -11.01
CA ILE A 196 -0.12 18.39 -12.30
C ILE A 196 -1.11 18.09 -13.44
N LEU A 197 -1.71 16.90 -13.46
CA LEU A 197 -2.72 16.55 -14.48
C LEU A 197 -3.93 17.48 -14.42
N MET A 198 -4.44 17.76 -13.22
CA MET A 198 -5.58 18.66 -13.03
C MET A 198 -5.24 20.09 -13.46
N LEU A 199 -4.04 20.58 -13.14
CA LEU A 199 -3.57 21.89 -13.59
C LEU A 199 -3.44 21.95 -15.12
N MET A 200 -2.89 20.92 -15.76
CA MET A 200 -2.79 20.84 -17.22
C MET A 200 -4.17 20.81 -17.88
N LEU A 201 -5.13 20.09 -17.32
CA LEU A 201 -6.53 20.10 -17.80
C LEU A 201 -7.18 21.48 -17.66
N LEU A 202 -6.92 22.19 -16.57
CA LEU A 202 -7.40 23.56 -16.39
C LEU A 202 -6.80 24.51 -17.44
N ILE A 203 -5.50 24.39 -17.75
CA ILE A 203 -4.83 25.16 -18.81
C ILE A 203 -5.47 24.87 -20.17
N ILE A 204 -5.72 23.60 -20.48
CA ILE A 204 -6.42 23.19 -21.72
C ILE A 204 -7.82 23.82 -21.77
N PHE A 205 -8.58 23.74 -20.67
CA PHE A 205 -9.92 24.33 -20.60
C PHE A 205 -9.91 25.84 -20.86
N CYS A 206 -8.98 26.58 -20.24
CA CYS A 206 -8.82 28.01 -20.46
C CYS A 206 -8.40 28.33 -21.91
N ALA A 207 -7.47 27.56 -22.48
CA ALA A 207 -7.02 27.74 -23.86
C ALA A 207 -8.17 27.49 -24.86
N GLN A 208 -8.99 26.47 -24.63
CA GLN A 208 -10.17 26.18 -25.45
C GLN A 208 -11.23 27.28 -25.32
N GLY A 209 -11.49 27.78 -24.11
CA GLY A 209 -12.38 28.92 -23.89
C GLY A 209 -11.92 30.18 -24.64
N TYR A 210 -10.61 30.45 -24.65
CA TYR A 210 -10.02 31.55 -25.41
C TYR A 210 -10.19 31.38 -26.92
N VAL A 211 -9.88 30.20 -27.47
CA VAL A 211 -10.06 29.91 -28.91
C VAL A 211 -11.52 30.06 -29.32
N PHE A 212 -12.45 29.57 -28.49
CA PHE A 212 -13.88 29.69 -28.74
C PHE A 212 -14.34 31.17 -28.74
N TYR A 213 -13.89 31.96 -27.76
CA TYR A 213 -14.27 33.38 -27.64
C TYR A 213 -13.67 34.26 -28.75
N THR A 214 -12.40 34.04 -29.10
CA THR A 214 -11.68 34.87 -30.08
C THR A 214 -11.82 34.39 -31.52
N GLN A 215 -12.48 33.25 -31.74
CA GLN A 215 -12.51 32.55 -33.03
C GLN A 215 -11.10 32.35 -33.62
N SER A 216 -10.12 32.17 -32.74
CA SER A 216 -8.71 32.05 -33.10
C SER A 216 -8.41 30.71 -33.78
N ASN A 217 -7.21 30.61 -34.34
CA ASN A 217 -6.82 29.50 -35.20
C ASN A 217 -6.69 28.17 -34.41
N ASN A 218 -7.00 27.06 -35.08
CA ASN A 218 -6.98 25.70 -34.51
C ASN A 218 -5.61 25.26 -33.98
N LEU A 219 -4.53 25.96 -34.32
CA LEU A 219 -3.19 25.70 -33.81
C LEU A 219 -3.09 25.84 -32.28
N ILE A 220 -3.74 26.84 -31.69
CA ILE A 220 -3.75 27.01 -30.22
C ILE A 220 -4.53 25.86 -29.57
N TYR A 221 -5.64 25.45 -30.20
CA TYR A 221 -6.45 24.32 -29.75
C TYR A 221 -5.62 23.04 -29.66
N PHE A 222 -5.00 22.61 -30.76
CA PHE A 222 -4.19 21.38 -30.77
C PHE A 222 -2.89 21.53 -29.97
N GLY A 223 -2.24 22.69 -29.99
CA GLY A 223 -1.02 22.96 -29.24
C GLY A 223 -1.21 22.85 -27.72
N SER A 224 -2.38 23.25 -27.21
CA SER A 224 -2.68 23.15 -25.77
C SER A 224 -2.71 21.71 -25.24
N TRP A 225 -3.00 20.73 -26.10
CA TRP A 225 -2.99 19.31 -25.74
C TRP A 225 -1.59 18.70 -25.67
N ALA A 226 -0.59 19.32 -26.30
CA ALA A 226 0.75 18.74 -26.38
C ALA A 226 1.42 18.54 -25.01
N PRO A 227 1.45 19.52 -24.07
CA PRO A 227 2.04 19.32 -22.74
C PRO A 227 1.35 18.20 -21.94
N PHE A 228 0.01 18.15 -21.97
CA PHE A 228 -0.77 17.10 -21.32
C PHE A 228 -0.45 15.72 -21.89
N SER A 229 -0.36 15.62 -23.21
CA SER A 229 -0.06 14.35 -23.90
C SER A 229 1.37 13.87 -23.63
N LEU A 230 2.34 14.79 -23.63
CA LEU A 230 3.73 14.50 -23.26
C LEU A 230 3.84 14.04 -21.80
N TYR A 231 3.09 14.67 -20.89
CA TYR A 231 3.09 14.28 -19.49
C TYR A 231 2.43 12.91 -19.26
N LEU A 232 1.30 12.62 -19.93
CA LEU A 232 0.71 11.28 -19.93
C LEU A 232 1.67 10.22 -20.48
N ALA A 233 2.38 10.52 -21.58
CA ALA A 233 3.39 9.62 -22.13
C ALA A 233 4.54 9.39 -21.13
N TYR A 234 5.00 10.43 -20.43
CA TYR A 234 5.98 10.31 -19.35
C TYR A 234 5.50 9.40 -18.23
N LEU A 235 4.27 9.58 -17.73
CA LEU A 235 3.69 8.74 -16.68
C LEU A 235 3.58 7.27 -17.13
N ALA A 236 3.17 7.03 -18.38
CA ALA A 236 3.09 5.70 -18.96
C ALA A 236 4.48 5.04 -19.08
N MET A 237 5.48 5.76 -19.57
CA MET A 237 6.87 5.26 -19.67
C MET A 237 7.45 4.94 -18.28
N ARG A 238 7.21 5.81 -17.29
CA ARG A 238 7.65 5.61 -15.90
C ARG A 238 7.02 4.35 -15.31
N SER A 239 5.70 4.21 -15.43
CA SER A 239 4.95 3.03 -14.96
C SER A 239 5.44 1.75 -15.64
N TYR A 240 5.64 1.80 -16.97
CA TYR A 240 6.18 0.69 -17.74
C TYR A 240 7.60 0.28 -17.28
N SER A 241 8.48 1.25 -17.03
CA SER A 241 9.84 0.99 -16.53
C SER A 241 9.83 0.28 -15.18
N SER A 242 9.04 0.77 -14.22
CA SER A 242 8.88 0.13 -12.91
C SER A 242 8.31 -1.28 -13.05
N ARG A 243 7.28 -1.45 -13.89
CA ARG A 243 6.67 -2.77 -14.11
C ARG A 243 7.60 -3.76 -14.79
N SER A 244 8.45 -3.29 -15.71
CA SER A 244 9.46 -4.12 -16.35
C SER A 244 10.48 -4.65 -15.35
N LYS A 245 10.94 -3.81 -14.41
CA LYS A 245 11.89 -4.21 -13.35
C LYS A 245 11.30 -5.28 -12.43
N ILE A 246 10.08 -5.06 -11.92
CA ILE A 246 9.43 -6.02 -11.02
C ILE A 246 9.08 -7.33 -11.74
N ASN A 247 8.65 -7.28 -13.00
CA ASN A 247 8.39 -8.48 -13.79
C ASN A 247 9.69 -9.25 -14.07
N ARG A 248 10.78 -8.55 -14.43
CA ARG A 248 12.09 -9.19 -14.63
C ARG A 248 12.56 -9.88 -13.36
N LEU A 249 12.43 -9.24 -12.21
CA LEU A 249 12.78 -9.85 -10.93
C LEU A 249 11.86 -11.03 -10.59
N ARG A 250 10.54 -10.89 -10.82
CA ARG A 250 9.57 -11.98 -10.65
C ARG A 250 9.98 -13.22 -11.43
N GLU A 251 10.28 -13.08 -12.73
CA GLU A 251 10.66 -14.21 -13.57
C GLU A 251 12.00 -14.82 -13.15
N LYS A 252 12.96 -13.99 -12.71
CA LYS A 252 14.22 -14.50 -12.12
C LYS A 252 13.94 -15.34 -10.87
N ILE A 253 13.15 -14.85 -9.91
CA ILE A 253 12.80 -15.60 -8.70
C ILE A 253 12.11 -16.92 -9.06
N LYS A 254 11.15 -16.92 -9.98
CA LYS A 254 10.49 -18.15 -10.44
C LYS A 254 11.46 -19.16 -11.05
N SER A 255 12.43 -18.68 -11.84
CA SER A 255 13.41 -19.55 -12.50
C SER A 255 14.44 -20.15 -11.53
N THR A 256 14.82 -19.40 -10.50
CA THR A 256 15.80 -19.82 -9.49
C THR A 256 15.15 -20.71 -8.43
N TYR A 257 13.94 -20.35 -7.99
CA TYR A 257 13.22 -21.04 -6.91
C TYR A 257 11.90 -21.59 -7.43
N SER A 258 11.98 -22.71 -8.17
CA SER A 258 10.81 -23.38 -8.76
C SER A 258 9.78 -23.85 -7.71
N ASN A 259 10.21 -24.09 -6.47
CA ASN A 259 9.31 -24.44 -5.36
C ASN A 259 8.50 -23.25 -4.81
N CYS A 260 8.80 -22.02 -5.26
CA CYS A 260 8.24 -20.78 -4.71
C CYS A 260 7.21 -20.13 -5.65
N LEU A 261 6.71 -20.83 -6.66
CA LEU A 261 5.87 -20.23 -7.72
C LEU A 261 4.63 -19.49 -7.16
N GLU A 262 4.00 -20.04 -6.12
CA GLU A 262 2.83 -19.44 -5.47
C GLU A 262 3.20 -18.29 -4.51
N THR A 263 4.46 -18.20 -4.09
CA THR A 263 4.93 -17.27 -3.07
C THR A 263 5.76 -16.10 -3.61
N VAL A 264 6.07 -16.08 -4.92
CA VAL A 264 6.93 -15.03 -5.51
C VAL A 264 6.39 -13.62 -5.27
N ASP A 265 5.08 -13.41 -5.45
CA ASP A 265 4.47 -12.10 -5.18
C ASP A 265 4.54 -11.74 -3.69
N SER A 266 4.50 -12.74 -2.80
CA SER A 266 4.67 -12.54 -1.35
C SER A 266 6.11 -12.13 -1.00
N ILE A 267 7.12 -12.68 -1.68
CA ILE A 267 8.52 -12.26 -1.55
C ILE A 267 8.68 -10.81 -2.03
N LEU A 268 8.23 -10.51 -3.25
CA LEU A 268 8.32 -9.16 -3.83
C LEU A 268 7.64 -8.10 -2.97
N PHE A 269 6.47 -8.43 -2.40
CA PHE A 269 5.72 -7.54 -1.50
C PHE A 269 6.51 -7.15 -0.26
N ARG A 270 7.47 -7.95 0.16
CA ARG A 270 8.32 -7.67 1.33
C ARG A 270 9.65 -7.03 0.94
N MET A 271 9.91 -6.80 -0.35
CA MET A 271 11.13 -6.12 -0.80
C MET A 271 10.94 -4.61 -0.79
N THR A 272 12.04 -3.90 -0.53
CA THR A 272 12.11 -2.44 -0.68
C THR A 272 12.23 -2.06 -2.15
N ASP A 273 11.98 -0.78 -2.45
CA ASP A 273 12.15 -0.26 -3.82
C ASP A 273 13.57 -0.48 -4.35
N GLN A 274 14.57 -0.24 -3.50
CA GLN A 274 15.98 -0.41 -3.83
C GLN A 274 16.32 -1.88 -4.10
N GLU A 275 15.81 -2.79 -3.27
CA GLU A 275 16.03 -4.23 -3.46
C GLU A 275 15.38 -4.75 -4.74
N ILE A 276 14.20 -4.23 -5.12
CA ILE A 276 13.57 -4.59 -6.40
C ILE A 276 14.46 -4.13 -7.56
N ILE A 277 15.02 -2.93 -7.48
CA ILE A 277 15.92 -2.39 -8.51
C ILE A 277 17.21 -3.23 -8.59
N GLU A 278 17.91 -3.41 -7.48
CA GLU A 278 19.16 -4.17 -7.39
C GLU A 278 18.97 -5.63 -7.81
N GLY A 279 17.94 -6.30 -7.29
CA GLY A 279 17.62 -7.68 -7.63
C GLY A 279 17.27 -7.84 -9.11
N SER A 280 16.52 -6.89 -9.69
CA SER A 280 16.19 -6.92 -11.12
C SER A 280 17.44 -6.78 -12.00
N ALA A 281 18.46 -6.04 -11.55
CA ALA A 281 19.72 -5.82 -12.25
C ALA A 281 20.75 -6.94 -12.01
N SER A 282 20.71 -7.62 -10.86
CA SER A 282 21.69 -8.62 -10.44
C SER A 282 21.84 -9.76 -11.46
N SER A 283 23.08 -10.17 -11.72
CA SER A 283 23.41 -11.33 -12.55
C SER A 283 23.22 -12.66 -11.80
N ASN A 284 23.44 -12.67 -10.48
CA ASN A 284 23.26 -13.82 -9.61
C ASN A 284 22.26 -13.48 -8.49
N LEU A 285 21.04 -14.01 -8.62
CA LEU A 285 19.96 -13.75 -7.68
C LEU A 285 20.16 -14.47 -6.33
N GLU A 286 20.67 -15.70 -6.36
CA GLU A 286 20.90 -16.50 -5.14
C GLU A 286 21.86 -15.77 -4.21
N LYS A 287 23.01 -15.34 -4.75
CA LYS A 287 24.00 -14.57 -3.99
C LYS A 287 23.40 -13.28 -3.43
N PHE A 288 22.61 -12.55 -4.24
CA PHE A 288 21.94 -11.32 -3.79
C PHE A 288 21.01 -11.58 -2.60
N ILE A 289 20.26 -12.69 -2.61
CA ILE A 289 19.35 -13.05 -1.51
C ILE A 289 20.13 -13.55 -0.29
N GLU A 290 21.17 -14.36 -0.48
CA GLU A 290 22.01 -14.90 0.60
C GLU A 290 22.67 -13.80 1.43
N GLU A 291 23.14 -12.73 0.79
CA GLU A 291 23.79 -11.60 1.46
C GLU A 291 22.83 -10.82 2.39
N LYS A 292 21.52 -10.91 2.19
CA LYS A 292 20.51 -10.20 3.00
C LYS A 292 20.20 -10.98 4.29
N ASN A 293 20.53 -10.40 5.44
CA ASN A 293 20.45 -11.08 6.74
C ASN A 293 19.70 -10.28 7.83
N ASP A 294 19.04 -9.18 7.48
CA ASP A 294 18.14 -8.49 8.40
C ASP A 294 16.93 -9.36 8.79
N LEU A 295 16.27 -8.98 9.88
CA LEU A 295 15.12 -9.71 10.45
C LEU A 295 14.06 -10.04 9.39
N ARG A 296 13.72 -9.07 8.52
CA ARG A 296 12.73 -9.26 7.47
C ARG A 296 13.18 -10.32 6.46
N TRP A 297 14.42 -10.29 5.98
CA TRP A 297 14.91 -11.33 5.08
C TRP A 297 15.03 -12.70 5.75
N GLN A 298 15.34 -12.78 7.05
CA GLN A 298 15.29 -14.04 7.79
C GLN A 298 13.86 -14.64 7.77
N ILE A 299 12.84 -13.80 7.98
CA ILE A 299 11.42 -14.22 7.89
C ILE A 299 11.05 -14.61 6.45
N ILE A 300 11.40 -13.82 5.45
CA ILE A 300 11.12 -14.12 4.03
C ILE A 300 11.70 -15.48 3.65
N LYS A 301 12.97 -15.72 4.01
CA LYS A 301 13.67 -16.97 3.70
C LYS A 301 12.99 -18.16 4.37
N ALA A 302 12.69 -18.05 5.66
CA ALA A 302 12.03 -19.10 6.43
C ALA A 302 10.59 -19.36 5.99
N ARG A 303 9.89 -18.34 5.47
CA ARG A 303 8.47 -18.44 5.13
C ARG A 303 8.21 -18.85 3.69
N PHE A 304 9.05 -18.42 2.75
CA PHE A 304 8.74 -18.52 1.32
C PHE A 304 9.79 -19.22 0.50
N ILE A 305 11.06 -19.22 0.92
CA ILE A 305 12.16 -19.73 0.10
C ILE A 305 12.55 -21.16 0.50
N ASN A 306 12.38 -21.53 1.78
CA ASN A 306 12.78 -22.83 2.33
C ASN A 306 14.15 -23.27 1.81
N PHE A 307 15.23 -22.74 2.40
CA PHE A 307 16.53 -23.39 2.31
C PHE A 307 16.43 -24.73 3.06
N SER A 308 16.07 -25.80 2.34
CA SER A 308 16.29 -27.18 2.78
C SER A 308 17.77 -27.48 2.75
#